data_AF-A0A7W0A034-F1
#
_entry.id   AF-A0A7W0A034-F1
#
_cell.length_a   1.000
_cell.length_b   1.000
_cell.length_c   1.000
_cell.angle_alpha   90.00
_cell.angle_beta   90.00
_cell.angle_gamma   90.00
#
_symmetry.space_group_name_H-M   'P 1'
#
loop_
_entity.id
_entity.type
_entity.pdbx_description
1 polymer ?
#
loop_
_entity_poly.entity_id
_entity_poly.type
_entity_poly.pdbx_seq_one_letter_code
_entity_poly.pdbx_strand_id
1 'polypeptide(L)'
;MAAGGRWCDHVEPATALVECNGERHRVTWRRGKVVLEDHDLGAETAMLAFGGKPFPCLGVLRRWRDMHTWAMSAELFRTMSASLGPEVVLPGPLGQVHELGLMLTWERTWRRSSFYTDYEGLLLEQLRVRALPPLRQHLGLWRKRSGARLLSSVEVQVLRPGRAPSLVGTMDRVRVRATAAVGVSWILRVWARGLALVDDAFVLEVVDEDVHGTAVEVMAVRWEEGQGGAWSPRARPGRVMRDEDGEPSLVWSEPA
;
A
#
# COMPACT_ATOMS: atom_id res chain seq x y z
N MET A 1 12.16 -7.35 19.89
CA MET A 1 11.51 -7.00 18.61
C MET A 1 10.17 -7.71 18.59
N ALA A 2 9.07 -6.99 18.74
CA ALA A 2 7.75 -7.57 18.54
C ALA A 2 7.73 -8.21 17.14
N ALA A 3 7.23 -9.44 17.05
CA ALA A 3 7.08 -10.12 15.78
C ALA A 3 5.95 -9.42 15.02
N GLY A 4 6.27 -8.33 14.33
CA GLY A 4 5.32 -7.61 13.49
C GLY A 4 4.64 -8.59 12.53
N GLY A 5 3.33 -8.43 12.34
CA GLY A 5 2.54 -9.29 11.48
C GLY A 5 3.15 -9.38 10.08
N ARG A 6 2.87 -10.48 9.36
CA ARG A 6 3.25 -10.53 7.94
C ARG A 6 2.39 -9.51 7.20
N TRP A 7 2.95 -8.80 6.24
CA TRP A 7 2.20 -7.83 5.41
C TRP A 7 0.90 -8.40 4.84
N CYS A 8 0.87 -9.71 4.54
CA CYS A 8 -0.26 -10.41 3.95
C CYS A 8 -1.35 -10.79 4.95
N ASP A 9 -1.13 -10.61 6.26
CA ASP A 9 -2.10 -10.95 7.30
C ASP A 9 -3.29 -9.98 7.32
N HIS A 10 -3.12 -8.77 6.76
CA HIS A 10 -4.16 -7.72 6.71
C HIS A 10 -4.77 -7.50 5.32
N VAL A 11 -4.37 -8.31 4.34
CA VAL A 11 -4.93 -8.25 2.99
C VAL A 11 -6.02 -9.30 2.92
N GLU A 12 -7.23 -8.89 2.55
CA GLU A 12 -8.35 -9.82 2.42
C GLU A 12 -8.07 -10.88 1.34
N PRO A 13 -8.56 -12.12 1.54
CA PRO A 13 -8.52 -13.12 0.50
C PRO A 13 -9.19 -12.62 -0.78
N ALA A 14 -8.53 -12.81 -1.91
CA ALA A 14 -9.02 -12.40 -3.21
C ALA A 14 -9.26 -13.63 -4.06
N THR A 15 -10.45 -13.76 -4.65
CA THR A 15 -10.78 -14.87 -5.56
C THR A 15 -11.14 -14.33 -6.93
N ALA A 16 -10.65 -14.99 -7.96
CA ALA A 16 -11.01 -14.71 -9.33
C ALA A 16 -11.34 -15.98 -10.11
N LEU A 17 -12.16 -15.83 -11.15
CA LEU A 17 -12.51 -16.91 -12.06
C LEU A 17 -11.62 -16.85 -13.31
N VAL A 18 -11.06 -17.99 -13.69
CA VAL A 18 -10.18 -18.18 -14.84
C VAL A 18 -10.82 -19.22 -15.76
N GLU A 19 -10.98 -18.87 -17.04
CA GLU A 19 -11.40 -19.82 -18.06
C GLU A 19 -10.29 -20.86 -18.28
N CYS A 20 -10.58 -22.11 -17.98
CA CYS A 20 -9.63 -23.21 -17.98
C CYS A 20 -10.29 -24.44 -18.60
N ASN A 21 -9.83 -24.84 -19.79
CA ASN A 21 -10.35 -25.99 -20.54
C ASN A 21 -11.87 -25.96 -20.78
N GLY A 22 -12.46 -24.78 -20.94
CA GLY A 22 -13.90 -24.60 -21.19
C GLY A 22 -14.75 -24.50 -19.91
N GLU A 23 -14.13 -24.55 -18.73
CA GLU A 23 -14.80 -24.36 -17.44
C GLU A 23 -14.23 -23.15 -16.69
N ARG A 24 -15.00 -22.62 -15.74
CA ARG A 24 -14.60 -21.45 -14.92
C ARG A 24 -14.01 -21.92 -13.60
N HIS A 25 -12.70 -21.85 -13.47
CA HIS A 25 -11.98 -22.29 -12.28
C HIS A 25 -11.72 -21.11 -11.34
N ARG A 26 -11.73 -21.36 -10.04
CA ARG A 26 -11.42 -20.43 -8.96
C ARG A 26 -9.93 -20.46 -8.66
N VAL A 27 -9.35 -19.27 -8.71
CA VAL A 27 -8.00 -19.01 -8.23
C VAL A 27 -8.11 -18.04 -7.06
N THR A 28 -7.65 -18.48 -5.89
CA THR A 28 -7.76 -17.71 -4.65
C THR A 28 -6.38 -17.36 -4.13
N TRP A 29 -6.13 -16.08 -3.90
CA TRP A 29 -5.05 -15.66 -3.04
C TRP A 29 -5.52 -15.60 -1.60
N ARG A 30 -4.78 -16.23 -0.68
CA ARG A 30 -5.00 -16.11 0.77
C ARG A 30 -3.69 -16.25 1.54
N ARG A 31 -3.47 -15.37 2.51
CA ARG A 31 -2.32 -15.41 3.44
C ARG A 31 -0.97 -15.54 2.72
N GLY A 32 -0.78 -14.75 1.65
CA GLY A 32 0.46 -14.73 0.88
C GLY A 32 0.65 -15.90 -0.10
N LYS A 33 -0.36 -16.74 -0.33
CA LYS A 33 -0.30 -17.88 -1.24
C LYS A 33 -1.41 -17.80 -2.27
N VAL A 34 -1.09 -18.16 -3.52
CA VAL A 34 -2.08 -18.47 -4.56
C VAL A 34 -2.45 -19.95 -4.46
N VAL A 35 -3.74 -20.22 -4.45
CA VAL A 35 -4.37 -21.54 -4.39
C VAL A 35 -5.19 -21.72 -5.65
N LEU A 36 -5.02 -22.85 -6.33
CA LEU A 36 -5.86 -23.26 -7.47
C LEU A 36 -6.92 -24.21 -6.89
N GLU A 37 -8.10 -23.68 -6.57
CA GLU A 37 -9.08 -24.41 -5.74
C GLU A 37 -9.67 -25.63 -6.46
N ASP A 38 -9.70 -25.59 -7.80
CA ASP A 38 -10.29 -26.64 -8.63
C ASP A 38 -9.23 -27.52 -9.32
N HIS A 39 -8.00 -27.56 -8.80
CA HIS A 39 -6.91 -28.41 -9.32
C HIS A 39 -6.16 -29.16 -8.22
N ASP A 40 -5.80 -30.42 -8.50
CA ASP A 40 -4.77 -31.15 -7.76
C ASP A 40 -3.39 -30.84 -8.37
N LEU A 41 -2.64 -29.94 -7.74
CA LEU A 41 -1.33 -29.52 -8.22
C LEU A 41 -0.33 -30.68 -8.38
N GLY A 42 -0.47 -31.76 -7.61
CA GLY A 42 0.38 -32.94 -7.71
C GLY A 42 0.13 -33.69 -9.01
N ALA A 43 -1.14 -34.04 -9.27
CA ALA A 43 -1.56 -34.70 -10.50
C ALA A 43 -1.22 -33.86 -11.75
N GLU A 44 -1.50 -32.56 -11.68
CA GLU A 44 -1.24 -31.61 -12.75
C GLU A 44 0.25 -31.46 -13.09
N THR A 45 1.10 -31.45 -12.06
CA THR A 45 2.55 -31.40 -12.22
C THR A 45 3.09 -32.70 -12.81
N ALA A 46 2.52 -33.85 -12.43
CA ALA A 46 2.86 -35.14 -13.03
C ALA A 46 2.48 -35.17 -14.52
N MET A 47 1.27 -34.72 -14.88
CA MET A 47 0.84 -34.62 -16.27
C MET A 47 1.79 -33.76 -17.12
N LEU A 48 2.26 -32.63 -16.59
CA LEU A 48 3.27 -31.82 -17.26
C LEU A 48 4.61 -32.54 -17.46
N ALA A 49 5.07 -33.29 -16.46
CA ALA A 49 6.31 -34.05 -16.57
C ALA A 49 6.25 -35.11 -17.69
N PHE A 50 5.04 -35.61 -18.00
CA PHE A 50 4.78 -36.52 -19.13
C PHE A 50 4.52 -35.81 -20.46
N GLY A 51 4.81 -34.51 -20.58
CA GLY A 51 4.65 -33.75 -21.82
C GLY A 51 3.25 -33.17 -22.05
N GLY A 52 2.40 -33.17 -21.02
CA GLY A 52 1.12 -32.46 -21.06
C GLY A 52 1.28 -30.95 -21.25
N LYS A 53 0.22 -30.29 -21.74
CA LYS A 53 0.22 -28.83 -21.90
C LYS A 53 -0.17 -28.14 -20.58
N PRO A 54 0.46 -27.00 -20.22
CA PRO A 54 0.06 -26.24 -19.05
C PRO A 54 -1.33 -25.63 -19.23
N PHE A 55 -2.14 -25.68 -18.18
CA PHE A 55 -3.46 -25.06 -18.13
C PHE A 55 -3.38 -23.60 -17.65
N PRO A 56 -4.36 -22.74 -18.00
CA PRO A 56 -4.35 -21.32 -17.67
C PRO A 56 -4.14 -21.00 -16.18
N CYS A 57 -4.81 -21.72 -15.27
CA CYS A 57 -4.68 -21.49 -13.82
C CYS A 57 -3.24 -21.72 -13.30
N LEU A 58 -2.51 -22.67 -13.88
CA LEU A 58 -1.09 -22.87 -13.54
C LEU A 58 -0.23 -21.70 -14.00
N GLY A 59 -0.58 -21.07 -15.13
CA GLY A 59 0.06 -19.84 -15.59
C GLY A 59 -0.02 -18.73 -14.54
N VAL A 60 -1.18 -18.58 -13.89
CA VAL A 60 -1.36 -17.62 -12.78
C VAL A 60 -0.44 -17.95 -11.60
N LEU A 61 -0.41 -19.21 -11.17
CA LEU A 61 0.43 -19.65 -10.05
C LEU A 61 1.93 -19.48 -10.33
N ARG A 62 2.39 -19.82 -11.54
CA ARG A 62 3.80 -19.67 -11.93
C ARG A 62 4.22 -18.21 -11.91
N ARG A 63 3.44 -17.32 -12.53
CA ARG A 63 3.71 -15.87 -12.50
C ARG A 63 3.81 -15.32 -11.09
N TRP A 64 2.88 -15.72 -10.21
CA TRP A 64 2.96 -15.34 -8.79
C TRP A 64 4.29 -15.77 -8.17
N ARG A 65 4.74 -17.02 -8.40
CA ARG A 65 6.01 -17.51 -7.86
C ARG A 65 7.22 -16.78 -8.42
N ASP A 66 7.29 -16.62 -9.75
CA ASP A 66 8.44 -16.05 -10.45
C ASP A 66 8.74 -14.61 -9.98
N MET A 67 7.70 -13.82 -9.71
CA MET A 67 7.83 -12.46 -9.19
C MET A 67 8.39 -12.37 -7.78
N HIS A 68 8.12 -13.36 -6.92
CA HIS A 68 8.57 -13.35 -5.53
C HIS A 68 10.00 -13.86 -5.38
N THR A 69 10.55 -14.49 -6.43
CA THR A 69 11.90 -15.03 -6.44
C THR A 69 12.97 -14.05 -6.93
N TRP A 70 12.62 -12.99 -7.68
CA TRP A 70 13.61 -12.16 -8.37
C TRP A 70 13.74 -10.75 -7.79
N ALA A 71 14.97 -10.22 -7.77
CA ALA A 71 15.22 -8.78 -7.72
C ALA A 71 14.80 -8.18 -9.06
N MET A 72 13.54 -7.76 -9.17
CA MET A 72 12.98 -7.22 -10.42
C MET A 72 13.77 -6.01 -10.91
N SER A 73 14.09 -5.99 -12.21
CA SER A 73 14.66 -4.80 -12.86
C SER A 73 13.59 -3.72 -13.11
N ALA A 74 13.99 -2.45 -13.26
CA ALA A 74 13.09 -1.32 -13.51
C ALA A 74 12.39 -1.47 -14.85
N GLU A 75 13.12 -2.03 -15.81
CA GLU A 75 12.60 -2.41 -17.11
C GLU A 75 11.54 -3.51 -16.95
N LEU A 76 11.84 -4.60 -16.24
CA LEU A 76 10.85 -5.67 -15.98
C LEU A 76 9.60 -5.14 -15.27
N PHE A 77 9.70 -4.10 -14.44
CA PHE A 77 8.52 -3.47 -13.83
C PHE A 77 7.69 -2.65 -14.83
N ARG A 78 8.34 -1.75 -15.58
CA ARG A 78 7.66 -0.93 -16.61
C ARG A 78 7.03 -1.81 -17.67
N THR A 79 7.79 -2.82 -18.09
CA THR A 79 7.33 -3.82 -19.02
C THR A 79 6.32 -4.72 -18.33
N MET A 80 6.38 -5.09 -17.05
CA MET A 80 5.29 -5.86 -16.44
C MET A 80 3.92 -5.18 -16.62
N SER A 81 3.75 -3.90 -16.29
CA SER A 81 2.47 -3.23 -16.56
C SER A 81 2.06 -3.21 -18.05
N ALA A 82 3.00 -3.36 -18.99
CA ALA A 82 2.78 -3.34 -20.44
C ALA A 82 2.76 -4.76 -21.10
N SER A 83 3.78 -5.58 -20.87
CA SER A 83 4.00 -7.01 -21.15
C SER A 83 3.05 -7.97 -20.46
N LEU A 84 2.27 -7.52 -19.48
CA LEU A 84 1.09 -8.28 -19.09
C LEU A 84 0.08 -8.35 -20.25
N GLY A 85 0.12 -7.45 -21.25
CA GLY A 85 -0.78 -7.53 -22.41
C GLY A 85 -2.26 -7.52 -22.02
N PRO A 86 -3.18 -7.53 -23.00
CA PRO A 86 -4.61 -7.61 -22.72
C PRO A 86 -5.05 -8.95 -22.10
N GLU A 87 -4.22 -10.01 -22.21
CA GLU A 87 -4.53 -11.36 -21.71
C GLU A 87 -3.98 -11.66 -20.30
N VAL A 88 -3.21 -10.76 -19.67
CA VAL A 88 -2.60 -10.98 -18.34
C VAL A 88 -2.91 -9.86 -17.34
N VAL A 89 -4.11 -9.32 -17.38
CA VAL A 89 -4.65 -8.69 -16.19
C VAL A 89 -5.05 -9.83 -15.25
N LEU A 90 -4.37 -9.97 -14.09
CA LEU A 90 -4.86 -10.89 -13.07
C LEU A 90 -6.32 -10.53 -12.76
N PRO A 91 -7.25 -11.47 -12.92
CA PRO A 91 -8.65 -11.11 -12.98
C PRO A 91 -9.13 -10.50 -11.66
N GLY A 92 -9.84 -9.39 -11.76
CA GLY A 92 -10.55 -8.76 -10.65
C GLY A 92 -9.68 -8.53 -9.40
N PRO A 93 -10.12 -8.96 -8.20
CA PRO A 93 -9.45 -8.68 -6.93
C PRO A 93 -7.99 -9.15 -6.84
N LEU A 94 -7.57 -10.14 -7.66
CA LEU A 94 -6.18 -10.61 -7.65
C LEU A 94 -5.17 -9.56 -8.15
N GLY A 95 -5.60 -8.62 -8.99
CA GLY A 95 -4.75 -7.53 -9.48
C GLY A 95 -4.21 -6.64 -8.36
N GLN A 96 -5.07 -6.29 -7.40
CA GLN A 96 -4.68 -5.46 -6.25
C GLN A 96 -3.68 -6.18 -5.34
N VAL A 97 -3.94 -7.45 -5.05
CA VAL A 97 -3.04 -8.27 -4.23
C VAL A 97 -1.67 -8.44 -4.90
N HIS A 98 -1.67 -8.64 -6.22
CA HIS A 98 -0.46 -8.71 -7.01
C HIS A 98 0.35 -7.42 -6.94
N GLU A 99 -0.30 -6.28 -7.04
CA GLU A 99 0.34 -4.98 -6.88
C GLU A 99 0.97 -4.82 -5.49
N LEU A 100 0.29 -5.25 -4.43
CA LEU A 100 0.86 -5.26 -3.07
C LEU A 100 2.09 -6.18 -2.96
N GLY A 101 2.04 -7.36 -3.59
CA GLY A 101 3.19 -8.27 -3.67
C GLY A 101 4.40 -7.62 -4.34
N LEU A 102 4.18 -6.85 -5.42
CA LEU A 102 5.22 -6.07 -6.09
C LEU A 102 5.83 -5.01 -5.18
N MET A 103 4.99 -4.24 -4.49
CA MET A 103 5.44 -3.21 -3.55
C MET A 103 6.26 -3.80 -2.39
N LEU A 104 5.98 -5.04 -1.95
CA LEU A 104 6.82 -5.72 -0.96
C LEU A 104 8.20 -6.07 -1.50
N THR A 105 8.28 -6.59 -2.73
CA THR A 105 9.57 -6.86 -3.38
C THR A 105 10.40 -5.58 -3.50
N TRP A 106 9.75 -4.46 -3.79
CA TRP A 106 10.38 -3.15 -3.74
C TRP A 106 10.85 -2.79 -2.34
N GLU A 107 10.01 -2.88 -1.30
CA GLU A 107 10.40 -2.53 0.07
C GLU A 107 11.65 -3.28 0.54
N ARG A 108 11.75 -4.57 0.20
CA ARG A 108 12.93 -5.40 0.50
C ARG A 108 14.18 -4.94 -0.24
N THR A 109 14.02 -4.53 -1.49
CA THR A 109 15.14 -4.10 -2.36
C THR A 109 15.51 -2.63 -2.12
N TRP A 110 14.57 -1.81 -1.68
CA TRP A 110 14.68 -0.37 -1.41
C TRP A 110 15.73 -0.05 -0.35
N ARG A 111 16.03 -1.02 0.54
CA ARG A 111 17.11 -0.91 1.53
C ARG A 111 18.51 -1.00 0.92
N ARG A 112 18.64 -1.40 -0.35
CA ARG A 112 19.91 -1.44 -1.09
C ARG A 112 20.07 -0.12 -1.85
N SER A 113 21.11 0.65 -1.51
CA SER A 113 21.31 2.04 -1.97
C SER A 113 21.32 2.24 -3.49
N SER A 114 21.79 1.24 -4.26
CA SER A 114 21.80 1.29 -5.72
C SER A 114 20.41 1.25 -6.36
N PHE A 115 19.38 0.85 -5.61
CA PHE A 115 18.01 0.76 -6.11
C PHE A 115 17.27 2.11 -6.08
N TYR A 116 17.79 3.12 -5.39
CA TYR A 116 17.11 4.40 -5.25
C TYR A 116 17.06 5.20 -6.55
N THR A 117 18.19 5.31 -7.26
CA THR A 117 18.31 6.17 -8.44
C THR A 117 17.45 5.71 -9.61
N ASP A 118 17.32 4.40 -9.77
CA ASP A 118 16.73 3.83 -10.99
C ASP A 118 15.19 3.69 -10.88
N TYR A 119 14.65 3.71 -9.64
CA TYR A 119 13.25 3.37 -9.37
C TYR A 119 12.47 4.45 -8.62
N GLU A 120 13.12 5.54 -8.19
CA GLU A 120 12.45 6.63 -7.48
C GLU A 120 11.24 7.18 -8.25
N GLY A 121 11.37 7.38 -9.57
CA GLY A 121 10.27 7.90 -10.38
C GLY A 121 9.04 6.98 -10.40
N LEU A 122 9.26 5.67 -10.54
CA LEU A 122 8.18 4.67 -10.55
C LEU A 122 7.51 4.58 -9.18
N LEU A 123 8.30 4.57 -8.11
CA LEU A 123 7.75 4.58 -6.76
C LEU A 123 6.98 5.86 -6.46
N LEU A 124 7.50 7.01 -6.89
CA LEU A 124 6.83 8.29 -6.72
C LEU A 124 5.45 8.29 -7.39
N GLU A 125 5.34 7.73 -8.59
CA GLU A 125 4.07 7.59 -9.30
C GLU A 125 3.08 6.74 -8.48
N GLN A 126 3.53 5.58 -8.00
CA GLN A 126 2.70 4.67 -7.20
C GLN A 126 2.27 5.27 -5.86
N LEU A 127 3.15 6.03 -5.21
CA LEU A 127 2.82 6.78 -4.00
C LEU A 127 1.86 7.93 -4.28
N ARG A 128 2.06 8.68 -5.37
CA ARG A 128 1.16 9.80 -5.75
C ARG A 128 -0.26 9.33 -5.97
N VAL A 129 -0.45 8.24 -6.71
CA VAL A 129 -1.79 7.68 -6.97
C VAL A 129 -2.54 7.38 -5.66
N ARG A 130 -1.84 6.94 -4.62
CA ARG A 130 -2.45 6.46 -3.36
C ARG A 130 -2.49 7.49 -2.25
N ALA A 131 -1.43 8.29 -2.11
CA ALA A 131 -1.28 9.24 -1.01
C ALA A 131 -1.87 10.61 -1.33
N LEU A 132 -1.88 11.05 -2.60
CA LEU A 132 -2.43 12.38 -2.93
C LEU A 132 -3.93 12.50 -2.62
N PRO A 133 -4.81 11.53 -2.93
CA PRO A 133 -6.23 11.66 -2.62
C PRO A 133 -6.51 11.85 -1.10
N PRO A 134 -6.06 10.96 -0.18
CA PRO A 134 -6.29 11.15 1.25
C PRO A 134 -5.58 12.38 1.81
N LEU A 135 -4.39 12.73 1.29
CA LEU A 135 -3.70 13.97 1.70
C LEU A 135 -4.51 15.22 1.30
N ARG A 136 -5.06 15.28 0.09
CA ARG A 136 -5.93 16.39 -0.34
C ARG A 136 -7.21 16.46 0.48
N GLN A 137 -7.79 15.32 0.82
CA GLN A 137 -8.97 15.26 1.70
C GLN A 137 -8.64 15.83 3.09
N HIS A 138 -7.57 15.34 3.73
CA HIS A 138 -7.05 15.86 5.00
C HIS A 138 -6.86 17.39 4.96
N LEU A 139 -6.15 17.91 3.96
CA LEU A 139 -5.90 19.34 3.82
C LEU A 139 -7.17 20.13 3.53
N GLY A 140 -8.13 19.55 2.79
CA GLY A 140 -9.42 20.16 2.50
C GLY A 140 -10.28 20.37 3.75
N LEU A 141 -10.24 19.43 4.69
CA LEU A 141 -10.92 19.52 5.98
C LEU A 141 -10.31 20.61 6.86
N TRP A 142 -8.97 20.62 6.98
CA TRP A 142 -8.27 21.65 7.76
C TRP A 142 -8.34 23.03 7.13
N ARG A 143 -8.37 23.13 5.79
CA ARG A 143 -8.64 24.37 5.06
C ARG A 143 -9.97 24.99 5.48
N LYS A 144 -11.03 24.18 5.63
CA LYS A 144 -12.34 24.66 6.10
C LYS A 144 -12.26 25.16 7.56
N ARG A 145 -11.54 24.45 8.43
CA ARG A 145 -11.36 24.82 9.85
C ARG A 145 -10.55 26.10 10.05
N SER A 146 -9.47 26.29 9.30
CA SER A 146 -8.59 27.47 9.40
C SER A 146 -9.11 28.71 8.67
N GLY A 147 -10.13 28.57 7.83
CA GLY A 147 -10.63 29.63 6.96
C GLY A 147 -9.72 29.95 5.78
N ALA A 148 -8.78 29.08 5.45
CA ALA A 148 -7.90 29.22 4.30
C ALA A 148 -8.69 29.17 2.98
N ARG A 149 -8.39 30.06 2.03
CA ARG A 149 -9.13 30.16 0.76
C ARG A 149 -8.71 29.12 -0.28
N LEU A 150 -7.40 28.89 -0.43
CA LEU A 150 -6.84 28.10 -1.53
C LEU A 150 -5.97 26.94 -1.04
N LEU A 151 -6.09 25.79 -1.70
CA LEU A 151 -5.13 24.69 -1.60
C LEU A 151 -4.13 24.83 -2.75
N SER A 152 -2.96 25.44 -2.48
CA SER A 152 -2.07 25.95 -3.52
C SER A 152 -0.98 24.97 -3.97
N SER A 153 -0.46 24.15 -3.07
CA SER A 153 0.46 23.05 -3.41
C SER A 153 0.21 21.86 -2.50
N VAL A 154 0.10 20.68 -3.09
CA VAL A 154 0.00 19.40 -2.38
C VAL A 154 0.88 18.41 -3.10
N GLU A 155 1.96 18.02 -2.43
CA GLU A 155 2.99 17.17 -3.02
C GLU A 155 3.19 15.91 -2.18
N VAL A 156 3.59 14.86 -2.86
CA VAL A 156 4.08 13.62 -2.26
C VAL A 156 5.50 13.43 -2.78
N GLN A 157 6.40 13.05 -1.87
CA GLN A 157 7.79 12.73 -2.14
C GLN A 157 8.10 11.33 -1.63
N VAL A 158 9.06 10.68 -2.28
CA VAL A 158 9.55 9.38 -1.86
C VAL A 158 10.43 9.55 -0.63
N LEU A 159 10.12 8.82 0.44
CA LEU A 159 10.96 8.81 1.63
C LEU A 159 12.26 8.06 1.36
N ARG A 160 13.39 8.75 1.57
CA ARG A 160 14.72 8.16 1.48
C ARG A 160 14.93 7.13 2.61
N PRO A 161 15.64 6.01 2.35
CA PRO A 161 15.98 5.04 3.39
C PRO A 161 16.62 5.71 4.62
N GLY A 162 16.21 5.28 5.81
CA GLY A 162 16.72 5.80 7.09
C GLY A 162 16.17 7.17 7.52
N ARG A 163 15.30 7.80 6.73
CA ARG A 163 14.55 8.99 7.16
C ARG A 163 13.20 8.58 7.74
N ALA A 164 12.71 9.36 8.71
CA ALA A 164 11.36 9.21 9.23
C ALA A 164 10.34 9.84 8.27
N PRO A 165 9.14 9.24 8.10
CA PRO A 165 8.07 9.83 7.32
C PRO A 165 7.65 11.16 7.93
N SER A 166 7.19 12.10 7.10
CA SER A 166 6.86 13.43 7.55
C SER A 166 5.80 14.11 6.69
N LEU A 167 5.08 15.06 7.30
CA LEU A 167 4.30 16.06 6.58
C LEU A 167 4.84 17.42 6.98
N VAL A 168 5.38 18.16 6.01
CA VAL A 168 5.82 19.54 6.21
C VAL A 168 4.92 20.45 5.40
N GLY A 169 4.54 21.60 5.97
CA GLY A 169 3.63 22.51 5.30
C GLY A 169 3.30 23.72 6.15
N THR A 170 2.59 24.66 5.52
CA THR A 170 2.04 25.84 6.16
C THR A 170 0.63 26.08 5.67
N MET A 171 -0.19 26.62 6.57
CA MET A 171 -1.56 27.00 6.27
C MET A 171 -1.85 28.35 6.92
N ASP A 172 -2.22 29.32 6.09
CA ASP A 172 -2.67 30.65 6.52
C ASP A 172 -4.06 30.94 5.92
N ARG A 173 -4.65 32.10 6.22
CA ARG A 173 -5.98 32.48 5.70
C ARG A 173 -6.06 32.55 4.17
N VAL A 174 -4.94 32.63 3.47
CA VAL A 174 -4.89 32.73 2.01
C VAL A 174 -4.69 31.35 1.41
N ARG A 175 -3.68 30.60 1.87
CA ARG A 175 -3.19 29.41 1.19
C ARG A 175 -2.78 28.29 2.12
N VAL A 176 -2.95 27.08 1.61
CA VAL A 176 -2.41 25.83 2.16
C VAL A 176 -1.32 25.31 1.23
N ARG A 177 -0.20 24.88 1.80
CA ARG A 177 0.88 24.15 1.14
C ARG A 177 1.35 23.00 2.02
N ALA A 178 1.47 21.81 1.46
CA ALA A 178 2.03 20.69 2.20
C ALA A 178 2.71 19.67 1.28
N THR A 179 3.76 19.05 1.80
CA THR A 179 4.53 17.99 1.17
C THR A 179 4.63 16.82 2.13
N ALA A 180 4.09 15.66 1.74
CA ALA A 180 4.22 14.42 2.48
C ALA A 180 5.42 13.62 1.95
N ALA A 181 6.33 13.22 2.82
CA ALA A 181 7.39 12.27 2.51
C ALA A 181 7.04 10.91 3.13
N VAL A 182 6.74 9.92 2.28
CA VAL A 182 6.33 8.56 2.69
C VAL A 182 7.08 7.50 1.89
N GLY A 183 7.34 6.34 2.51
CA GLY A 183 8.09 5.24 1.90
C GLY A 183 7.19 4.17 1.30
N VAL A 184 7.79 3.15 0.67
CA VAL A 184 7.06 1.98 0.14
C VAL A 184 6.22 1.29 1.22
N SER A 185 6.76 1.23 2.44
CA SER A 185 6.07 0.66 3.61
C SER A 185 4.75 1.36 3.92
N TRP A 186 4.57 2.62 3.52
CA TRP A 186 3.30 3.33 3.68
C TRP A 186 2.18 2.71 2.83
N ILE A 187 2.49 2.30 1.60
CA ILE A 187 1.50 1.63 0.73
C ILE A 187 1.01 0.34 1.41
N LEU A 188 1.94 -0.45 1.92
CA LEU A 188 1.68 -1.76 2.50
C LEU A 188 1.03 -1.69 3.88
N ARG A 189 1.55 -0.82 4.76
CA ARG A 189 1.17 -0.77 6.18
C ARG A 189 0.11 0.26 6.48
N VAL A 190 -0.13 1.24 5.62
CA VAL A 190 -1.13 2.31 5.85
C VAL A 190 -2.23 2.22 4.80
N TRP A 191 -1.92 2.44 3.52
CA TRP A 191 -2.94 2.53 2.47
C TRP A 191 -3.70 1.21 2.26
N ALA A 192 -2.99 0.09 2.13
CA ALA A 192 -3.60 -1.22 1.88
C ALA A 192 -4.53 -1.68 3.01
N ARG A 193 -4.39 -1.09 4.21
CA ARG A 193 -5.21 -1.37 5.38
C ARG A 193 -6.36 -0.36 5.57
N GLY A 194 -6.55 0.57 4.63
CA GLY A 194 -7.55 1.63 4.75
C GLY A 194 -7.22 2.66 5.84
N LEU A 195 -5.96 2.79 6.25
CA LEU A 195 -5.54 3.68 7.35
C LEU A 195 -5.03 5.05 6.86
N ALA A 196 -5.05 5.33 5.56
CA ALA A 196 -4.44 6.56 5.02
C ALA A 196 -5.04 7.86 5.58
N LEU A 197 -6.32 7.82 5.96
CA LEU A 197 -7.03 8.91 6.60
C LEU A 197 -7.97 8.32 7.66
N VAL A 198 -7.78 8.67 8.93
CA VAL A 198 -8.60 8.21 10.07
C VAL A 198 -8.96 9.44 10.90
N ASP A 199 -10.24 9.67 11.17
CA ASP A 199 -10.76 10.85 11.89
C ASP A 199 -10.12 12.18 11.44
N ASP A 200 -10.15 12.41 10.13
CA ASP A 200 -9.55 13.57 9.46
C ASP A 200 -8.02 13.69 9.60
N ALA A 201 -7.33 12.72 10.18
CA ALA A 201 -5.89 12.72 10.36
C ALA A 201 -5.20 11.87 9.28
N PHE A 202 -4.22 12.46 8.60
CA PHE A 202 -3.40 11.74 7.64
C PHE A 202 -2.36 10.89 8.38
N VAL A 203 -2.40 9.57 8.19
CA VAL A 203 -1.47 8.65 8.85
C VAL A 203 -0.17 8.57 8.05
N LEU A 204 0.96 8.83 8.70
CA LEU A 204 2.31 8.82 8.12
C LEU A 204 2.97 7.44 8.18
N GLU A 205 2.69 6.67 9.23
CA GLU A 205 3.19 5.30 9.38
C GLU A 205 2.46 4.54 10.48
N VAL A 206 2.53 3.22 10.40
CA VAL A 206 2.26 2.31 11.52
C VAL A 206 3.56 2.08 12.28
N VAL A 207 3.59 2.46 13.55
CA VAL A 207 4.74 2.33 14.44
C VAL A 207 4.77 0.94 15.05
N ASP A 208 3.64 0.52 15.63
CA ASP A 208 3.48 -0.78 16.28
C ASP A 208 2.05 -1.32 16.07
N GLU A 209 1.84 -2.59 16.35
CA GLU A 209 0.52 -3.21 16.31
C GLU A 209 0.41 -4.35 17.31
N ASP A 210 -0.78 -4.55 17.85
CA ASP A 210 -1.02 -5.73 18.69
C ASP A 210 -1.00 -7.02 17.85
N VAL A 211 -0.86 -8.16 18.52
CA VAL A 211 -0.78 -9.50 17.90
C VAL A 211 -2.01 -9.83 17.05
N HIS A 212 -3.16 -9.20 17.33
CA HIS A 212 -4.42 -9.45 16.65
C HIS A 212 -4.71 -8.42 15.54
N GLY A 213 -3.89 -7.38 15.40
CA GLY A 213 -4.13 -6.23 14.54
C GLY A 213 -5.38 -5.41 14.90
N THR A 214 -5.96 -5.61 16.10
CA THR A 214 -7.19 -4.93 16.55
C THR A 214 -6.94 -3.48 16.89
N ALA A 215 -5.76 -3.17 17.42
CA ALA A 215 -5.29 -1.84 17.64
C ALA A 215 -3.91 -1.64 17.02
N VAL A 216 -3.73 -0.48 16.40
CA VAL A 216 -2.53 -0.13 15.65
C VAL A 216 -2.00 1.19 16.17
N GLU A 217 -0.75 1.21 16.63
CA GLU A 217 -0.07 2.45 16.97
C GLU A 217 0.43 3.12 15.69
N VAL A 218 0.09 4.38 15.51
CA VAL A 218 0.38 5.14 14.30
C VAL A 218 1.06 6.45 14.63
N MET A 219 1.81 6.97 13.66
CA MET A 219 2.16 8.37 13.61
C MET A 219 1.18 9.06 12.66
N ALA A 220 0.33 9.96 13.17
CA ALA A 220 -0.67 10.66 12.38
C ALA A 220 -0.48 12.17 12.47
N VAL A 221 -1.01 12.90 11.49
CA VAL A 221 -0.83 14.35 11.40
C VAL A 221 -2.10 15.08 11.75
N ARG A 222 -1.97 16.06 12.64
CA ARG A 222 -2.95 17.12 12.87
C ARG A 222 -2.31 18.47 12.61
N TRP A 223 -3.13 19.50 12.36
CA TRP A 223 -2.65 20.86 12.24
C TRP A 223 -2.86 21.60 13.56
N GLU A 224 -1.85 22.34 13.98
CA GLU A 224 -1.90 23.17 15.19
C GLU A 224 -1.70 24.64 14.82
N GLU A 225 -2.51 25.51 15.39
CA GLU A 225 -2.40 26.95 15.23
C GLU A 225 -1.20 27.46 16.04
N GLY A 226 -0.28 28.13 15.36
CA GLY A 226 0.83 28.84 15.96
C GLY A 226 0.53 30.31 16.19
N GLN A 227 1.55 31.06 16.59
CA GLN A 227 1.44 32.51 16.75
C GLN A 227 1.12 33.19 15.41
N GLY A 228 0.22 34.17 15.43
CA GLY A 228 -0.17 34.93 14.23
C GLY A 228 -1.19 34.24 13.32
N GLY A 229 -1.85 33.17 13.78
CA GLY A 229 -2.90 32.47 13.02
C GLY A 229 -2.39 31.59 11.87
N ALA A 230 -1.08 31.34 11.84
CA ALA A 230 -0.47 30.40 10.92
C ALA A 230 -0.55 28.99 11.52
N TRP A 231 -0.97 28.02 10.74
CA TRP A 231 -1.09 26.62 11.12
C TRP A 231 0.09 25.82 10.58
N SER A 232 0.55 24.87 11.38
CA SER A 232 1.64 23.94 11.01
C SER A 232 1.24 22.49 11.29
N PRO A 233 1.65 21.54 10.43
CA PRO A 233 1.40 20.13 10.67
C PRO A 233 2.26 19.63 11.83
N ARG A 234 1.68 18.80 12.68
CA ARG A 234 2.34 18.09 13.78
C ARG A 234 2.04 16.61 13.67
N ALA A 235 3.10 15.84 13.45
CA ALA A 235 3.06 14.40 13.60
C ALA A 235 2.98 14.07 15.09
N ARG A 236 1.97 13.30 15.49
CA ARG A 236 1.75 12.85 16.86
C ARG A 236 1.47 11.35 16.87
N PRO A 237 1.94 10.64 17.91
CA PRO A 237 1.52 9.26 18.11
C PRO A 237 0.02 9.21 18.42
N GLY A 238 -0.62 8.16 17.95
CA GLY A 238 -1.99 7.84 18.29
C GLY A 238 -2.24 6.34 18.11
N ARG A 239 -3.39 5.89 18.57
CA ARG A 239 -3.83 4.52 18.49
C ARG A 239 -5.09 4.45 17.65
N VAL A 240 -5.04 3.70 16.55
CA VAL A 240 -6.21 3.40 15.75
C VAL A 240 -6.86 2.13 16.27
N MET A 241 -8.17 2.19 16.50
CA MET A 241 -9.02 1.06 16.88
C MET A 241 -10.09 0.87 15.81
N ARG A 242 -10.54 -0.36 15.57
CA ARG A 242 -11.71 -0.63 14.74
C ARG A 242 -12.92 -0.89 15.61
N ASP A 243 -14.07 -0.33 15.24
CA ASP A 243 -15.35 -0.63 15.88
C ASP A 243 -15.93 -1.98 15.40
N GLU A 244 -17.16 -2.28 15.81
CA GLU A 244 -17.86 -3.53 15.44
C GLU A 244 -18.11 -3.63 13.92
N ASP A 245 -18.24 -2.49 13.24
CA ASP A 245 -18.44 -2.40 11.79
C ASP A 245 -17.10 -2.44 11.03
N GLY A 246 -15.98 -2.43 11.75
CA GLY A 246 -14.63 -2.43 11.20
C GLY A 246 -14.13 -1.04 10.81
N GLU A 247 -14.85 0.03 11.12
CA GLU A 247 -14.46 1.41 10.81
C GLU A 247 -13.33 1.87 11.74
N PRO A 248 -12.25 2.45 11.21
CA PRO A 248 -11.13 2.91 12.03
C PRO A 248 -11.46 4.22 12.74
N SER A 249 -11.12 4.32 14.02
CA SER A 249 -11.15 5.54 14.83
C SER A 249 -9.78 5.78 15.47
N LEU A 250 -9.38 7.04 15.62
CA LEU A 250 -8.08 7.47 16.11
C LEU A 250 -8.19 8.13 17.48
N VAL A 251 -7.49 7.54 18.47
CA VAL A 251 -7.29 8.15 19.79
C VAL A 251 -5.86 8.65 19.88
N TRP A 252 -5.69 9.97 20.04
CA TRP A 252 -4.36 10.58 20.20
C TRP A 252 -3.74 10.20 21.55
N SER A 253 -2.46 9.86 21.55
CA SER A 253 -1.72 9.69 22.81
C SER A 253 -1.45 11.07 23.42
N GLU A 254 -1.58 11.18 24.75
CA GLU A 254 -1.20 12.41 25.43
C GLU A 254 0.30 12.70 25.25
N PRO A 255 0.68 13.98 25.11
CA PRO A 255 2.09 14.35 25.12
C PRO A 255 2.68 13.96 26.47
N ALA A 256 3.70 13.10 26.45
CA ALA A 256 4.53 12.80 27.61
C ALA A 256 5.27 14.04 28.12
#